data_AF-A0A1E7IH85-F1
#
_entry.id   AF-A0A1E7IH85-F1
#
_cell.length_a   1.000
_cell.length_b   1.000
_cell.length_c   1.000
_cell.angle_alpha   90.00
_cell.angle_beta   90.00
_cell.angle_gamma   90.00
#
_symmetry.space_group_name_H-M   'P 1'
#
loop_
_entity.id
_entity.type
_entity.pdbx_description
1 polymer ?
#
loop_
_entity_poly.entity_id
_entity_poly.type
_entity_poly.pdbx_seq_one_letter_code
_entity_poly.pdbx_strand_id
1 'polypeptide(L)'
;MDLNNSICQATQEIFQTMLMMEASPGEVLTERNNCFENSITAIVGMAGTNKGMLAIHIPEPTALVITSSFLMMEVTEVDEDVKDAIGELANMVAGSIKADLTEQGQEFK
;
A
#
# COMPACT_ATOMS: atom_id res chain seq x y z
N MET A 1 10.65 -7.37 16.58
CA MET A 1 9.73 -6.31 16.11
C MET A 1 10.03 -6.20 14.64
N ASP A 2 9.23 -6.84 13.79
CA ASP A 2 9.53 -6.92 12.37
C ASP A 2 8.41 -6.25 11.57
N LEU A 3 8.29 -4.93 11.75
CA LEU A 3 7.37 -4.09 10.98
C LEU A 3 7.57 -4.30 9.47
N ASN A 4 8.83 -4.54 9.05
CA ASN A 4 9.16 -4.89 7.67
C ASN A 4 8.44 -6.16 7.21
N ASN A 5 8.40 -7.19 8.06
CA ASN A 5 7.73 -8.44 7.73
C ASN A 5 6.21 -8.24 7.65
N SER A 6 5.62 -7.53 8.61
CA SER A 6 4.19 -7.17 8.60
C SER A 6 3.80 -6.40 7.33
N ILE A 7 4.60 -5.42 6.92
CA ILE A 7 4.38 -4.65 5.68
C ILE A 7 4.48 -5.55 4.45
N CYS A 8 5.52 -6.39 4.36
CA CYS A 8 5.70 -7.29 3.22
C CYS A 8 4.53 -8.27 3.11
N GLN A 9 4.18 -8.94 4.21
CA GLN A 9 3.09 -9.90 4.23
C GLN A 9 1.75 -9.26 3.86
N ALA A 10 1.40 -8.12 4.49
CA ALA A 10 0.16 -7.41 4.18
C ALA A 10 0.08 -7.01 2.69
N THR A 11 1.19 -6.50 2.14
CA THR A 11 1.24 -6.11 0.73
C THR A 11 1.08 -7.32 -0.19
N GLN A 12 1.77 -8.42 0.10
CA GLN A 12 1.69 -9.65 -0.69
C GLN A 12 0.30 -10.27 -0.67
N GLU A 13 -0.32 -10.37 0.50
CA GLU A 13 -1.66 -10.91 0.67
C GLU A 13 -2.69 -10.09 -0.11
N ILE A 14 -2.63 -8.76 -0.04
CA ILE A 14 -3.59 -7.89 -0.76
C ILE A 14 -3.38 -8.00 -2.27
N PHE A 15 -2.14 -7.98 -2.76
CA PHE A 15 -1.88 -8.14 -4.18
C PHE A 15 -2.35 -9.51 -4.68
N GLN A 16 -2.09 -10.58 -3.92
CA GLN A 16 -2.48 -11.92 -4.32
C GLN A 16 -4.00 -12.13 -4.28
N THR A 17 -4.67 -11.65 -3.23
CA THR A 17 -6.10 -11.92 -3.01
C THR A 17 -7.02 -10.95 -3.74
N MET A 18 -6.65 -9.67 -3.83
CA MET A 18 -7.50 -8.62 -4.41
C MET A 18 -7.16 -8.31 -5.87
N LEU A 19 -5.88 -8.38 -6.24
CA LEU A 19 -5.42 -8.06 -7.58
C LEU A 19 -5.09 -9.30 -8.42
N MET A 20 -5.06 -10.50 -7.82
CA MET A 20 -4.58 -11.72 -8.48
C MET A 20 -3.18 -11.54 -9.09
N MET A 21 -2.36 -10.72 -8.44
CA MET A 21 -1.00 -10.39 -8.84
C MET A 21 0.00 -10.82 -7.76
N GLU A 22 1.21 -11.17 -8.18
CA GLU A 22 2.29 -11.47 -7.24
C GLU A 22 3.13 -10.22 -6.98
N ALA A 23 3.19 -9.79 -5.72
CA ALA A 23 4.15 -8.80 -5.25
C ALA A 23 5.36 -9.51 -4.64
N SER A 24 6.56 -9.12 -5.08
CA SER A 24 7.82 -9.64 -4.52
C SER A 24 8.53 -8.52 -3.76
N PRO A 25 8.81 -8.68 -2.45
CA PRO A 25 9.51 -7.66 -1.70
C PRO A 25 10.95 -7.52 -2.19
N GLY A 26 11.38 -6.29 -2.42
CA GLY A 26 12.77 -5.96 -2.69
C GLY A 26 13.61 -5.88 -1.41
N GLU A 27 14.84 -5.39 -1.55
CA GLU A 27 15.69 -5.10 -0.39
C GLU A 27 15.10 -3.97 0.46
N VAL A 28 15.13 -4.16 1.77
CA VAL A 28 14.70 -3.12 2.73
C VAL A 28 15.68 -1.96 2.65
N LEU A 29 15.17 -0.80 2.26
CA LEU A 29 15.96 0.43 2.22
C LEU A 29 16.21 0.92 3.65
N THR A 30 17.49 1.13 3.98
CA THR A 30 17.91 1.68 5.29
C THR A 30 17.86 3.21 5.31
N GLU A 31 17.86 3.83 4.13
CA GLU A 31 17.77 5.28 3.93
C GLU A 31 16.50 5.63 3.17
N ARG A 32 15.99 6.84 3.38
CA ARG A 32 14.84 7.33 2.62
C ARG A 32 15.26 7.60 1.19
N ASN A 33 14.61 6.93 0.24
CA ASN A 33 14.63 7.34 -1.14
C ASN A 33 13.58 8.44 -1.33
N ASN A 34 14.01 9.61 -1.81
CA ASN A 34 13.14 10.75 -2.07
C ASN A 34 12.96 11.01 -3.57
N CYS A 35 13.52 10.15 -4.43
CA CYS A 35 13.39 10.25 -5.88
C CYS A 35 12.24 9.36 -6.35
N PHE A 36 11.06 9.96 -6.47
CA PHE A 36 9.90 9.34 -7.10
C PHE A 36 9.56 10.15 -8.35
N GLU A 37 9.77 9.56 -9.52
CA GLU A 37 9.44 10.19 -10.81
C GLU A 37 8.16 9.57 -11.36
N ASN A 38 7.25 10.44 -11.85
CA ASN A 38 5.95 10.05 -12.41
C ASN A 38 5.21 9.00 -11.58
N SER A 39 5.01 9.31 -10.30
CA SER A 39 4.42 8.40 -9.33
C SER A 39 3.19 8.98 -8.66
N ILE A 40 2.26 8.10 -8.31
CA ILE A 40 1.14 8.38 -7.42
C ILE A 40 1.55 7.98 -6.01
N THR A 41 1.23 8.85 -5.04
CA THR A 41 1.49 8.58 -3.62
C THR A 41 0.17 8.59 -2.86
N ALA A 42 -0.15 7.47 -2.21
CA ALA A 42 -1.22 7.41 -1.23
C ALA A 42 -0.66 7.41 0.18
N ILE A 43 -1.34 8.14 1.07
CA ILE A 43 -0.90 8.36 2.44
C ILE A 43 -2.05 8.05 3.37
N VAL A 44 -1.83 7.14 4.31
CA VAL A 44 -2.80 6.78 5.35
C VAL A 44 -2.21 7.10 6.71
N GLY A 45 -2.87 8.00 7.44
CA GLY A 45 -2.54 8.31 8.82
C GLY A 45 -3.10 7.25 9.76
N MET A 46 -2.28 6.76 10.69
CA MET A 46 -2.70 5.86 11.75
C MET A 46 -2.56 6.59 13.09
N ALA A 47 -3.67 6.79 13.80
CA ALA A 47 -3.70 7.42 15.10
C ALA A 47 -3.87 6.35 16.20
N GLY A 48 -3.83 6.72 17.49
CA GLY A 48 -3.95 5.78 18.60
C GLY A 48 -3.02 6.10 19.78
N THR A 49 -2.69 5.09 20.58
CA THR A 49 -1.65 5.19 21.62
C THR A 49 -0.29 5.51 20.97
N ASN A 50 -0.05 4.88 19.82
CA ASN A 50 1.02 5.21 18.90
C ASN A 50 0.46 6.01 17.70
N LYS A 51 1.28 6.91 17.14
CA LYS A 51 0.93 7.69 15.94
C LYS A 51 1.94 7.40 14.84
N GLY A 52 1.43 7.17 13.63
CA GLY A 52 2.25 6.86 12.48
C GLY A 52 1.56 7.19 11.18
N MET A 53 2.27 6.96 10.08
CA MET A 53 1.78 7.17 8.73
C MET A 53 2.34 6.07 7.85
N LEU A 54 1.48 5.48 7.02
CA LEU A 54 1.87 4.65 5.90
C LEU A 54 1.84 5.52 4.63
N ALA A 55 2.93 5.51 3.87
CA ALA A 55 2.96 6.11 2.54
C ALA A 55 3.33 5.02 1.54
N ILE A 56 2.56 4.93 0.46
CA ILE A 56 2.79 3.99 -0.64
C ILE A 56 3.03 4.81 -1.90
N HIS A 57 4.21 4.63 -2.49
CA HIS A 57 4.63 5.30 -3.72
C HIS A 57 4.59 4.30 -4.87
N ILE A 58 3.84 4.61 -5.92
CA ILE A 58 3.60 3.71 -7.04
C ILE A 58 3.86 4.46 -8.35
N PRO A 59 4.74 3.95 -9.23
CA PRO A 59 4.89 4.50 -10.57
C PRO A 59 3.57 4.50 -11.33
N GLU A 60 3.30 5.55 -12.10
CA GLU A 60 2.06 5.71 -12.86
C GLU A 60 1.67 4.47 -13.68
N PRO A 61 2.57 3.82 -14.45
CA PRO A 61 2.21 2.61 -15.20
C PRO A 61 1.70 1.47 -14.32
N THR A 62 2.25 1.34 -13.10
CA THR A 62 1.83 0.33 -12.14
C THR A 62 0.48 0.68 -11.53
N ALA A 63 0.23 1.97 -11.26
CA ALA A 63 -1.06 2.41 -10.74
C ALA A 63 -2.19 2.14 -11.75
N LEU A 64 -1.97 2.42 -13.05
CA LEU A 64 -2.95 2.12 -14.10
C LEU A 64 -3.28 0.61 -14.17
N VAL A 65 -2.29 -0.26 -14.03
CA VAL A 65 -2.48 -1.72 -14.02
C VAL A 65 -3.26 -2.17 -12.79
N ILE A 66 -2.95 -1.63 -11.62
CA ILE A 66 -3.67 -1.91 -10.37
C ILE A 66 -5.14 -1.49 -10.50
N THR A 67 -5.40 -0.27 -10.94
CA THR A 67 -6.76 0.25 -11.13
C THR A 67 -7.51 -0.56 -12.18
N SER A 68 -6.88 -0.92 -13.29
CA SER A 68 -7.47 -1.77 -14.33
C SER A 68 -7.91 -3.12 -13.76
N SER A 69 -7.12 -3.70 -12.85
CA SER A 69 -7.46 -4.95 -12.18
C SER A 69 -8.63 -4.80 -11.20
N PHE A 70 -8.69 -3.70 -10.44
CA PHE A 70 -9.82 -3.45 -9.53
C PHE A 70 -11.14 -3.23 -10.26
N LEU A 71 -11.12 -2.46 -11.35
CA LEU A 71 -12.32 -2.09 -12.10
C LEU A 71 -12.69 -3.10 -13.19
N MET A 72 -11.83 -4.07 -13.46
CA MET A 72 -11.97 -5.05 -14.55
C MET A 72 -12.18 -4.39 -15.92
N MET A 73 -11.52 -3.25 -16.15
CA MET A 73 -11.55 -2.50 -17.40
C MET A 73 -10.19 -1.88 -17.70
N GLU A 74 -9.96 -1.50 -18.95
CA GLU A 74 -8.72 -0.85 -19.35
C GLU A 74 -8.69 0.60 -18.87
N VAL A 75 -7.66 0.96 -18.10
CA VAL A 75 -7.38 2.31 -17.63
C VAL A 75 -6.07 2.78 -18.24
N THR A 76 -6.10 3.91 -18.96
CA THR A 76 -4.96 4.38 -19.77
C THR A 76 -4.39 5.73 -19.32
N GLU A 77 -5.10 6.43 -18.44
CA GLU A 77 -4.69 7.72 -17.90
C GLU A 77 -4.99 7.81 -16.41
N VAL A 78 -4.23 8.67 -15.71
CA VAL A 78 -4.45 8.91 -14.29
C VAL A 78 -5.61 9.88 -14.11
N ASP A 79 -6.71 9.37 -13.60
CA ASP A 79 -7.93 10.12 -13.29
C ASP A 79 -8.35 9.93 -11.81
N GLU A 80 -9.60 10.27 -11.49
CA GLU A 80 -10.14 10.10 -10.14
C GLU A 80 -10.29 8.63 -9.77
N ASP A 81 -10.64 7.75 -10.71
CA ASP A 81 -10.76 6.31 -10.46
C ASP A 81 -9.41 5.71 -10.07
N VAL A 82 -8.32 6.17 -10.70
CA VAL A 82 -6.96 5.79 -10.30
C VAL A 82 -6.64 6.26 -8.88
N LYS A 83 -6.96 7.50 -8.53
CA LYS A 83 -6.70 8.03 -7.18
C LYS A 83 -7.49 7.27 -6.11
N ASP A 84 -8.75 6.96 -6.38
CA ASP A 84 -9.60 6.20 -5.46
C ASP A 84 -9.10 4.77 -5.29
N ALA A 85 -8.77 4.08 -6.39
CA ALA A 85 -8.22 2.73 -6.37
C ALA A 85 -6.91 2.64 -5.56
N ILE A 86 -5.99 3.59 -5.75
CA ILE A 86 -4.71 3.61 -5.02
C ILE A 86 -4.91 4.04 -3.55
N GLY A 87 -5.87 4.92 -3.29
CA GLY A 87 -6.31 5.26 -1.93
C GLY A 87 -6.84 4.05 -1.18
N GLU A 88 -7.69 3.24 -1.81
CA GLU A 88 -8.24 2.04 -1.18
C GLU A 88 -7.24 0.92 -1.03
N LEU A 89 -6.31 0.76 -1.98
CA LEU A 89 -5.15 -0.11 -1.79
C LEU A 89 -4.38 0.28 -0.52
N ALA A 90 -4.09 1.57 -0.33
CA ALA A 90 -3.37 2.04 0.84
C ALA A 90 -4.15 1.83 2.13
N ASN A 91 -5.48 2.06 2.13
CA ASN A 91 -6.33 1.78 3.28
C ASN A 91 -6.33 0.29 3.64
N MET A 92 -6.41 -0.60 2.65
CA MET A 92 -6.36 -2.05 2.90
C MET A 92 -5.01 -2.48 3.51
N VAL A 93 -3.89 -1.99 2.97
CA VAL A 93 -2.55 -2.32 3.48
C VAL A 93 -2.38 -1.77 4.90
N ALA A 94 -2.78 -0.53 5.15
CA ALA A 94 -2.74 0.06 6.49
C ALA A 94 -3.62 -0.71 7.49
N GLY A 95 -4.82 -1.13 7.07
CA GLY A 95 -5.74 -1.92 7.88
C GLY A 95 -5.16 -3.28 8.26
N SER A 96 -4.55 -3.98 7.32
CA SER A 96 -3.90 -5.28 7.55
C SER A 96 -2.71 -5.14 8.51
N ILE A 97 -1.82 -4.17 8.28
CA ILE A 97 -0.69 -3.88 9.19
C ILE A 97 -1.18 -3.53 10.59
N LYS A 98 -2.22 -2.69 10.70
CA LYS A 98 -2.80 -2.31 11.98
C LYS A 98 -3.37 -3.50 12.74
N ALA A 99 -4.04 -4.43 12.05
CA ALA A 99 -4.58 -5.63 12.66
C ALA A 99 -3.46 -6.50 13.25
N ASP A 100 -2.42 -6.79 12.45
CA ASP A 100 -1.26 -7.57 12.89
C ASP A 100 -0.52 -6.91 14.07
N LEU A 101 -0.31 -5.59 14.01
CA LEU A 101 0.28 -4.84 15.12
C LEU A 101 -0.57 -4.89 16.40
N THR A 102 -1.90 -4.90 16.26
CA THR A 102 -2.82 -5.02 17.41
C THR A 102 -2.74 -6.40 18.04
N GLU A 103 -2.64 -7.46 17.24
CA GLU A 103 -2.42 -8.83 17.72
C GLU A 103 -1.07 -8.98 18.44
N GLN A 104 -0.06 -8.21 18.02
CA GLN A 104 1.24 -8.12 18.69
C GLN A 104 1.25 -7.20 19.94
N GLY A 105 0.09 -6.63 20.30
CA GLY A 105 -0.10 -5.82 21.51
C GLY A 105 0.10 -4.31 21.34
N GLN A 106 0.12 -3.78 20.11
CA GLN A 106 0.15 -2.33 19.86
C GLN A 106 -1.23 -1.77 19.48
N GLU A 107 -1.72 -0.80 20.24
CA GLU A 107 -3.00 -0.13 19.93
C GLU A 107 -2.83 1.08 19.00
N PHE A 108 -3.20 0.91 17.73
CA PHE A 108 -3.53 1.98 16.79
C PHE A 108 -5.07 2.03 16.66
N LYS A 109 -5.68 3.23 16.65
CA LYS A 109 -7.12 3.48 16.48
C LYS A 109 -7.46 4.00 15.09
#